data_AF-A0A7C5NBY8-F1
#
_entry.id   AF-A0A7C5NBY8-F1
#
_cell.length_a   1.000
_cell.length_b   1.000
_cell.length_c   1.000
_cell.angle_alpha   90.00
_cell.angle_beta   90.00
_cell.angle_gamma   90.00
#
_symmetry.space_group_name_H-M   'P 1'
#
loop_
_entity.id
_entity.type
_entity.pdbx_description
1 polymer ?
#
loop_
_entity_poly.entity_id
_entity_poly.type
_entity_poly.pdbx_seq_one_letter_code
_entity_poly.pdbx_strand_id
1 'polypeptide(L)'
;MIESGFAYLSVLIFLAAIIVYSDKVYQWKLYRYLPAIVILYFLVMLLSTLGLWQKTAEVTAAYKGIKSNLLPVMIFLMLLHADLRKIARLGRKMLLTF
;
A
#
# COMPACT_ATOMS: atom_id res chain seq x y z
N MET A 1 -20.24 -4.84 -10.41
CA MET A 1 -18.90 -4.42 -10.85
C MET A 1 -18.77 -2.93 -10.64
N ILE A 2 -17.79 -2.50 -9.85
CA ILE A 2 -17.50 -1.08 -9.63
C ILE A 2 -16.79 -0.52 -10.88
N GLU A 3 -17.31 0.58 -11.41
CA GLU A 3 -16.77 1.23 -12.62
C GLU A 3 -16.21 2.63 -12.36
N SER A 4 -16.68 3.28 -11.29
CA SER A 4 -16.23 4.62 -10.89
C SER A 4 -14.90 4.55 -10.14
N GLY A 5 -13.97 5.44 -10.47
CA GLY A 5 -12.68 5.55 -9.77
C GLY A 5 -12.80 5.88 -8.28
N PHE A 6 -13.80 6.69 -7.89
CA PHE A 6 -14.03 7.05 -6.48
C PHE A 6 -14.43 5.83 -5.63
N ALA A 7 -15.48 5.09 -6.04
CA ALA A 7 -15.93 3.93 -5.27
C ALA A 7 -14.85 2.83 -5.19
N TYR A 8 -14.03 2.68 -6.23
CA TYR A 8 -12.86 1.81 -6.19
C TYR A 8 -11.90 2.19 -5.06
N LEU A 9 -11.55 3.47 -4.93
CA LEU A 9 -10.68 3.95 -3.85
C LEU A 9 -11.32 3.84 -2.47
N SER A 10 -12.60 4.16 -2.34
CA SER A 10 -13.32 4.05 -1.07
C SER A 10 -13.28 2.62 -0.53
N VAL A 11 -13.52 1.62 -1.39
CA VAL A 11 -13.46 0.20 -1.00
C VAL A 11 -12.05 -0.20 -0.59
N LEU A 12 -11.02 0.22 -1.33
CA LEU A 12 -9.63 -0.10 -0.99
C LEU A 12 -9.22 0.49 0.37
N ILE A 13 -9.54 1.75 0.61
CA ILE A 13 -9.21 2.43 1.88
C ILE A 13 -9.99 1.78 3.02
N PHE A 14 -11.26 1.45 2.82
CA PHE A 14 -12.09 0.78 3.82
C PHE A 14 -11.52 -0.59 4.21
N LEU A 15 -11.13 -1.42 3.23
CA LEU A 15 -10.49 -2.71 3.48
C LEU A 15 -9.16 -2.56 4.19
N ALA A 16 -8.32 -1.62 3.76
CA ALA A 16 -7.05 -1.33 4.42
C ALA A 16 -7.26 -0.90 5.88
N ALA A 17 -8.25 -0.04 6.14
CA ALA A 17 -8.58 0.41 7.49
C ALA A 17 -9.03 -0.74 8.39
N ILE A 18 -9.93 -1.62 7.92
CA ILE A 18 -10.40 -2.79 8.69
C ILE A 18 -9.23 -3.70 9.04
N ILE A 19 -8.38 -4.03 8.06
CA ILE A 19 -7.27 -4.97 8.28
C ILE A 19 -6.26 -4.37 9.26
N VAL A 20 -5.83 -3.12 9.04
CA VAL A 20 -4.87 -2.44 9.94
C VAL A 20 -5.46 -2.24 11.34
N TYR A 21 -6.74 -1.89 11.44
CA TYR A 21 -7.42 -1.78 12.74
C TYR A 21 -7.47 -3.13 13.45
N SER A 22 -7.82 -4.19 12.75
CA SER A 22 -7.90 -5.53 13.34
C SER A 22 -6.54 -6.07 13.76
N ASP A 23 -5.48 -5.79 13.00
CA ASP A 23 -4.09 -6.08 13.38
C ASP A 23 -3.75 -5.38 14.70
N LYS A 24 -3.97 -4.06 14.79
CA LYS A 24 -3.67 -3.28 15.99
C LYS A 24 -4.47 -3.67 17.24
N VAL A 25 -5.76 -3.95 17.09
CA VAL A 25 -6.65 -4.20 18.24
C VAL A 25 -6.55 -5.64 18.72
N TYR A 26 -6.63 -6.61 17.80
CA TYR A 26 -6.81 -8.00 18.19
C TYR A 26 -5.49 -8.78 18.28
N GLN A 27 -4.42 -8.32 17.61
CA GLN A 27 -3.08 -8.92 17.65
C GLN A 27 -3.12 -10.46 17.56
N TRP A 28 -4.00 -10.99 16.70
CA TRP A 28 -4.20 -12.43 16.55
C TRP A 28 -2.90 -13.13 16.12
N LYS A 29 -2.73 -14.40 16.53
CA LYS A 29 -1.55 -15.21 16.15
C LYS A 29 -1.33 -15.28 14.64
N LEU A 30 -2.38 -15.11 13.83
CA LEU A 30 -2.29 -15.03 12.38
C LEU A 30 -1.37 -13.90 11.90
N TYR A 31 -1.46 -12.71 12.50
CA TYR A 31 -0.65 -11.54 12.10
C TYR A 31 0.85 -11.71 12.34
N ARG A 32 1.22 -12.64 13.24
CA ARG A 32 2.62 -13.01 13.48
C ARG A 32 3.22 -13.82 12.32
N TYR A 33 2.40 -14.59 11.61
CA TYR A 33 2.83 -15.39 10.46
C TYR A 33 2.56 -14.67 9.13
N LEU A 34 1.40 -14.01 9.01
CA LEU A 34 0.99 -13.25 7.83
C LEU A 34 0.80 -11.78 8.23
N PRO A 35 1.75 -10.90 7.89
CA PRO A 35 1.62 -9.47 8.13
C PRO A 35 0.34 -8.89 7.49
N ALA A 36 -0.24 -7.87 8.11
CA ALA A 36 -1.47 -7.22 7.65
C ALA A 36 -1.44 -6.82 6.16
N ILE A 37 -0.28 -6.34 5.67
CA ILE A 37 -0.10 -5.95 4.27
C ILE A 37 -0.25 -7.14 3.30
N VAL A 38 0.17 -8.34 3.71
CA VAL A 38 0.07 -9.56 2.89
C VAL A 38 -1.39 -10.01 2.81
N ILE A 39 -2.11 -9.96 3.93
CA ILE A 39 -3.54 -10.29 3.99
C ILE A 39 -4.34 -9.31 3.13
N LEU A 40 -4.05 -8.00 3.22
CA LEU A 40 -4.68 -6.99 2.37
C LEU A 40 -4.44 -7.27 0.89
N TYR A 41 -3.20 -7.57 0.50
CA TYR A 41 -2.86 -7.89 -0.87
C TYR A 41 -3.63 -9.12 -1.38
N PHE A 42 -3.64 -10.20 -0.59
CA PHE A 42 -4.36 -11.42 -0.91
C PHE A 42 -5.87 -11.17 -1.08
N LEU A 43 -6.48 -10.45 -0.15
CA LEU A 43 -7.91 -10.15 -0.16
C LEU A 43 -8.29 -9.27 -1.36
N VAL A 44 -7.51 -8.22 -1.64
CA VAL A 44 -7.73 -7.35 -2.81
C VAL A 44 -7.59 -8.13 -4.12
N MET A 45 -6.60 -9.01 -4.24
CA MET A 45 -6.47 -9.88 -5.41
C MET A 45 -7.66 -10.82 -5.56
N LEU A 46 -8.13 -11.43 -4.46
CA LEU A 46 -9.27 -12.34 -4.48
C LEU A 46 -10.54 -11.61 -4.95
N LEU A 47 -10.82 -10.42 -4.40
CA LEU A 47 -11.93 -9.57 -4.85
C LEU A 47 -11.77 -9.16 -6.32
N SER A 48 -10.55 -8.90 -6.79
CA SER A 48 -10.29 -8.63 -8.20
C SER A 48 -10.60 -9.84 -9.08
N THR A 49 -10.27 -11.06 -8.65
CA THR A 49 -10.55 -12.31 -9.38
C THR A 49 -12.05 -12.62 -9.41
N LEU A 50 -12.78 -12.28 -8.34
CA LEU A 50 -14.25 -12.36 -8.29
C LEU A 50 -14.95 -11.26 -9.12
N GLY A 51 -14.19 -10.33 -9.71
CA GLY A 51 -14.75 -9.28 -10.55
C GLY A 51 -15.46 -8.16 -9.79
N LEU A 52 -15.03 -7.85 -8.55
CA LEU A 52 -15.65 -6.78 -7.75
C LEU A 52 -15.61 -5.42 -8.48
N TRP A 53 -14.52 -5.14 -9.20
CA TRP A 53 -14.32 -3.94 -10.02
C TRP A 53 -13.95 -4.28 -11.46
N GLN A 54 -14.41 -3.44 -12.40
CA GLN A 54 -14.05 -3.50 -13.82
C GLN A 54 -12.76 -2.73 -14.07
N LYS A 55 -11.97 -3.16 -15.06
CA LYS A 55 -10.78 -2.43 -15.51
C LYS A 55 -11.18 -1.31 -16.49
N THR A 56 -12.00 -0.37 -16.04
CA THR A 56 -12.39 0.81 -16.82
C THR A 56 -11.24 1.82 -16.90
N ALA A 57 -11.34 2.76 -17.83
CA ALA A 57 -10.40 3.87 -17.93
C ALA A 57 -10.36 4.69 -16.63
N GLU A 58 -11.51 4.89 -15.97
CA GLU A 58 -11.61 5.64 -14.71
C GLU A 58 -10.93 4.93 -13.54
N VAL A 59 -11.17 3.62 -13.35
CA VAL A 59 -10.52 2.84 -12.29
C VAL A 59 -9.01 2.78 -12.52
N THR A 60 -8.59 2.61 -13.77
CA THR A 60 -7.16 2.60 -14.13
C THR A 60 -6.51 3.96 -13.91
N ALA A 61 -7.20 5.05 -14.25
CA ALA A 61 -6.74 6.42 -13.99
C ALA A 61 -6.63 6.69 -12.48
N ALA A 62 -7.63 6.29 -11.69
CA ALA A 62 -7.60 6.42 -10.23
C ALA A 62 -6.44 5.63 -9.61
N TYR A 63 -6.25 4.37 -10.01
CA TYR A 63 -5.13 3.53 -9.59
C TYR A 63 -3.78 4.18 -9.94
N LYS A 64 -3.62 4.62 -11.19
CA LYS A 64 -2.36 5.24 -11.65
C LYS A 64 -2.09 6.55 -10.94
N GLY A 65 -3.10 7.41 -10.78
CA GLY A 65 -2.96 8.71 -10.11
C GLY A 65 -2.58 8.57 -8.64
N ILE A 66 -3.22 7.64 -7.92
CA ILE A 66 -2.82 7.33 -6.54
C ILE A 66 -1.40 6.79 -6.51
N LYS A 67 -1.05 5.82 -7.35
CA LYS A 67 0.31 5.26 -7.37
C LYS A 67 1.37 6.33 -7.69
N SER A 68 1.13 7.17 -8.69
CA SER A 68 2.11 8.18 -9.14
C SER A 68 2.30 9.30 -8.13
N ASN A 69 1.26 9.66 -7.38
CA ASN A 69 1.34 10.76 -6.42
C ASN A 69 1.74 10.27 -5.02
N LEU A 70 1.23 9.11 -4.59
CA LEU A 70 1.41 8.62 -3.24
C LEU A 70 2.80 8.01 -3.03
N LEU A 71 3.39 7.35 -4.04
CA LEU A 71 4.75 6.80 -3.92
C LEU A 71 5.82 7.88 -3.66
N PRO A 72 5.91 8.98 -4.45
CA PRO A 72 6.84 10.06 -4.14
C PRO A 72 6.59 10.69 -2.77
N VAL A 73 5.34 10.87 -2.38
CA VAL A 73 4.96 11.40 -1.06
C VAL A 73 5.48 10.49 0.06
N MET A 74 5.32 9.17 -0.07
CA MET A 74 5.86 8.23 0.91
C MET A 74 7.38 8.33 1.05
N ILE A 75 8.10 8.39 -0.07
CA ILE A 75 9.57 8.53 -0.06
C ILE A 75 9.96 9.86 0.60
N PHE A 76 9.30 10.95 0.24
CA PHE A 76 9.55 12.27 0.82
C PHE A 76 9.33 12.27 2.34
N LEU A 77 8.21 11.69 2.82
CA LEU A 77 7.94 11.55 4.24
C LEU A 77 9.01 10.70 4.94
N MET A 78 9.44 9.59 4.33
CA MET A 78 10.53 8.77 4.88
C MET A 78 11.85 9.55 4.98
N LEU A 79 12.17 10.38 3.99
CA LEU A 79 13.37 11.24 4.02
C LEU A 79 13.29 12.30 5.12
N LEU A 80 12.10 12.85 5.40
CA LEU A 80 11.89 13.82 6.49
C LEU A 80 12.18 13.20 7.87
N HIS A 81 11.91 11.92 8.04
CA HIS A 81 12.28 11.16 9.25
C HIS A 81 13.73 10.65 9.23
N ALA A 82 14.40 10.68 8.09
CA ALA A 82 15.74 10.14 7.95
C ALA A 82 16.82 11.17 8.32
N ASP A 83 17.80 10.73 9.10
CA ASP A 83 18.96 11.55 9.43
C ASP A 83 19.93 11.60 8.24
N LEU A 84 20.03 12.77 7.61
CA LEU A 84 20.95 13.07 6.49
C LEU A 84 22.40 12.67 6.79
N ARG A 85 22.86 12.78 8.05
CA ARG A 85 24.22 12.40 8.44
C ARG A 85 24.44 10.90 8.35
N LYS A 86 23.42 10.10 8.72
CA LYS A 86 23.46 8.64 8.60
C LYS A 86 23.37 8.20 7.15
N ILE A 87 22.52 8.84 6.35
CA ILE A 87 22.40 8.58 4.91
C ILE A 87 23.75 8.80 4.21
N ALA A 88 24.43 9.91 4.47
CA ALA A 88 25.73 10.20 3.87
C ALA A 88 26.81 9.14 4.23
N ARG A 89 26.80 8.63 5.46
CA ARG A 89 27.73 7.56 5.89
C ARG A 89 27.41 6.20 5.29
N LEU A 90 26.12 5.92 5.04
CA LEU A 90 25.65 4.69 4.41
C LEU A 90 25.87 4.70 2.89
N GLY A 91 25.79 5.87 2.23
CA GLY A 91 25.91 6.00 0.78
C GLY A 91 27.16 5.33 0.20
N ARG A 92 28.33 5.53 0.83
CA ARG A 92 29.57 4.88 0.40
C ARG A 92 29.56 3.35 0.55
N LYS A 93 28.88 2.80 1.57
CA LYS A 93 28.76 1.34 1.76
C LYS A 93 27.74 0.73 0.80
N MET A 94 26.65 1.43 0.52
CA MET A 94 25.61 0.98 -0.42
C MET A 94 26.14 0.90 -1.85
N LEU A 95 26.93 1.89 -2.30
CA LEU A 95 27.58 1.85 -3.63
C LEU A 95 28.60 0.71 -3.81
N LEU A 96 29.07 0.10 -2.72
CA LEU A 96 29.95 -1.06 -2.76
C LEU A 96 29.18 -2.39 -2.73
N THR A 97 27.88 -2.36 -2.43
CA THR A 97 27.03 -3.55 -2.26
C THR A 97 25.98 -3.69 -3.37
N PHE A 98 25.60 -2.57 -4.00
CA PHE A 98 24.81 -2.50 -5.22
C PHE A 98 25.72 -2.41 -6.43
#